data_AF-A0A9P6IQC8-F1
#
_entry.id   AF-A0A9P6IQC8-F1
#
_cell.length_a   1.000
_cell.length_b   1.000
_cell.length_c   1.000
_cell.angle_alpha   90.00
_cell.angle_beta   90.00
_cell.angle_gamma   90.00
#
_symmetry.space_group_name_H-M   'P 1'
#
loop_
_entity.id
_entity.type
_entity.pdbx_description
1 polymer ?
#
loop_
_entity_poly.entity_id
_entity_poly.type
_entity_poly.pdbx_seq_one_letter_code
_entity_poly.pdbx_strand_id
1 'polypeptide(L)'
;MVDVENSLIYMEYIEGVSVRDYLATLTQQGQEEQEGQPTLESKQNKVAMGIGHALGLMHNIDVIHGDLTTSNLLMRQDSGSVVLIDFGLSYVSQLVEDKAVDLYVLERAFTSTHPNTEAMFEQILEAYGKSCQVSKQILKRLKDVRMRGRKRSMLG
;
A
#
# COMPACT_ATOMS: atom_id res chain seq x y z
N MET A 1 22.88 -6.80 5.41
CA MET A 1 23.92 -7.86 5.33
C MET A 1 23.21 -9.18 5.07
N VAL A 2 23.72 -10.00 4.16
CA VAL A 2 23.10 -11.30 3.83
C VAL A 2 24.09 -12.40 4.17
N ASP A 3 23.66 -13.35 4.99
CA ASP A 3 24.37 -14.58 5.31
C ASP A 3 23.60 -15.73 4.64
N VAL A 4 24.15 -16.19 3.51
CA VAL A 4 23.51 -17.22 2.67
C VAL A 4 23.62 -18.60 3.31
N GLU A 5 24.71 -18.89 4.02
CA GLU A 5 24.95 -20.20 4.63
C GLU A 5 23.91 -20.50 5.71
N ASN A 6 23.56 -19.47 6.50
CA ASN A 6 22.57 -19.59 7.57
C ASN A 6 21.16 -19.11 7.16
N SER A 7 20.97 -18.69 5.90
CA SER A 7 19.70 -18.11 5.41
C SER A 7 19.22 -16.90 6.24
N LEU A 8 20.14 -16.01 6.62
CA LEU A 8 19.84 -14.80 7.41
C LEU A 8 19.99 -13.53 6.58
N ILE A 9 19.04 -12.62 6.75
CA ILE A 9 19.07 -11.28 6.18
C ILE A 9 18.98 -10.28 7.32
N TYR A 10 20.04 -9.49 7.50
CA TYR A 10 20.07 -8.38 8.45
C TYR A 10 19.71 -7.10 7.71
N MET A 11 18.66 -6.44 8.18
CA MET A 11 18.09 -5.24 7.61
C MET A 11 18.11 -4.10 8.62
N GLU A 12 17.91 -2.88 8.14
CA GLU A 12 17.62 -1.74 9.01
C GLU A 12 16.39 -2.06 9.87
N TYR A 13 16.48 -1.76 11.16
CA TYR A 13 15.30 -1.73 12.01
C TYR A 13 14.56 -0.41 11.79
N ILE A 14 13.34 -0.50 11.26
CA ILE A 14 12.50 0.67 11.01
C ILE A 14 11.67 0.93 12.27
N GLU A 15 12.02 1.98 13.02
CA GLU A 15 11.19 2.47 14.12
C GLU A 15 9.86 3.00 13.58
N GLY A 16 8.76 2.33 13.92
CA GLY A 16 7.45 2.63 13.37
C GLY A 16 6.39 1.59 13.70
N VAL A 17 5.21 1.76 13.13
CA VAL A 17 4.09 0.82 13.25
C VAL A 17 3.58 0.42 11.87
N SER A 18 2.97 -0.76 11.76
CA SER A 18 2.34 -1.14 10.49
C SER A 18 1.18 -0.21 10.15
N VAL A 19 0.93 0.02 8.87
CA VAL A 19 -0.24 0.78 8.39
C VAL A 19 -1.53 0.13 8.90
N ARG A 20 -1.58 -1.21 8.96
CA ARG A 20 -2.71 -1.95 9.54
C ARG A 20 -3.00 -1.48 10.97
N ASP A 21 -1.99 -1.51 11.83
CA ASP A 21 -2.17 -1.20 13.26
C ASP A 21 -2.41 0.30 13.46
N TYR A 22 -1.78 1.15 12.64
CA TYR A 22 -2.01 2.58 12.63
C TYR A 22 -3.48 2.92 12.30
N LEU A 23 -4.01 2.36 11.21
CA LEU A 23 -5.41 2.58 10.82
C LEU A 23 -6.39 2.02 11.85
N ALA A 24 -6.11 0.84 12.43
CA ALA A 24 -6.94 0.29 13.49
C ALA A 24 -7.00 1.21 14.73
N THR A 25 -5.86 1.81 15.10
CA THR A 25 -5.79 2.77 16.21
C THR A 25 -6.59 4.04 15.90
N LEU A 26 -6.50 4.56 14.67
CA LEU A 26 -7.28 5.71 14.24
C LEU A 26 -8.79 5.46 14.30
N THR A 27 -9.25 4.25 13.97
CA THR A 27 -10.67 3.89 14.08
C THR A 27 -11.12 3.80 15.54
N GLN A 28 -10.28 3.27 16.44
CA GLN A 28 -10.60 3.09 17.85
C GLN A 28 -10.59 4.40 18.65
N GLN A 29 -9.72 5.35 18.29
CA GLN A 29 -9.58 6.61 19.03
C GLN A 29 -10.78 7.56 18.86
N GLY A 30 -11.68 7.31 17.91
CA GLY A 30 -12.85 8.17 17.69
C GLY A 30 -12.48 9.63 17.37
N GLN A 31 -13.48 10.45 17.09
CA GLN A 31 -13.31 11.89 16.84
C GLN A 31 -13.12 12.66 18.16
N GLU A 32 -12.05 12.39 18.91
CA GLU A 32 -11.60 13.36 19.91
C GLU A 32 -10.88 14.50 19.17
N GLU A 33 -11.67 15.37 18.54
CA GLU A 33 -11.20 16.60 17.92
C GLU A 33 -10.72 17.55 19.02
N GLN A 34 -9.44 17.48 19.36
CA GLN A 34 -8.78 18.51 20.14
C GLN A 34 -8.42 19.67 19.21
N GLU A 35 -8.75 20.90 19.60
CA GLU A 35 -8.38 22.11 18.85
C GLU A 35 -6.89 22.10 18.51
N GLY A 36 -6.57 22.22 17.21
CA GLY A 36 -5.20 22.23 16.70
C GLY A 36 -4.66 20.87 16.25
N GLN A 37 -5.37 19.76 16.46
CA GLN A 37 -4.96 18.45 15.92
C GLN A 37 -5.52 18.18 14.51
N PRO A 38 -4.81 17.42 13.65
CA PRO A 38 -5.32 17.01 12.35
C PRO A 38 -6.56 16.12 12.50
N THR A 39 -7.57 16.36 11.66
CA THR A 39 -8.77 15.53 11.60
C THR A 39 -8.43 14.08 11.21
N LEU A 40 -9.32 13.14 11.54
CA LEU A 40 -9.18 11.74 11.13
C LEU A 40 -8.97 11.61 9.62
N GLU A 41 -9.76 12.33 8.83
CA GLU A 41 -9.65 12.38 7.38
C GLU A 41 -8.27 12.89 6.92
N SER A 42 -7.75 13.94 7.56
CA SER A 42 -6.41 14.46 7.26
C SER A 42 -5.31 13.44 7.55
N LYS A 43 -5.41 12.70 8.67
CA LYS A 43 -4.47 11.63 9.03
C LYS A 43 -4.53 10.48 8.01
N GLN A 44 -5.73 10.03 7.65
CA GLN A 44 -5.94 8.98 6.65
C GLN A 44 -5.40 9.40 5.27
N ASN A 45 -5.65 10.64 4.85
CA ASN A 45 -5.16 11.16 3.58
C ASN A 45 -3.62 11.21 3.55
N LYS A 46 -2.97 11.66 4.63
CA LYS A 46 -1.49 11.61 4.72
C LYS A 46 -0.94 10.20 4.53
N VAL A 47 -1.56 9.19 5.15
CA VAL A 47 -1.16 7.79 4.96
C VAL A 47 -1.39 7.36 3.51
N ALA A 48 -2.57 7.68 2.94
CA ALA A 48 -2.89 7.34 1.56
C ALA A 48 -1.88 7.92 0.55
N MET A 49 -1.50 9.19 0.75
CA MET A 49 -0.47 9.85 -0.05
C MET A 49 0.89 9.14 0.06
N GLY A 50 1.30 8.79 1.28
CA GLY A 50 2.54 8.06 1.53
C GLY A 50 2.59 6.71 0.83
N ILE A 51 1.50 5.94 0.92
CA ILE A 51 1.38 4.63 0.26
C ILE A 51 1.46 4.78 -1.25
N GLY A 52 0.65 5.67 -1.84
CA GLY A 52 0.62 5.87 -3.28
C GLY A 52 1.98 6.33 -3.84
N HIS A 53 2.67 7.21 -3.10
CA HIS A 53 4.02 7.64 -3.46
C HIS A 53 5.03 6.48 -3.43
N ALA A 54 5.08 5.71 -2.35
CA ALA A 54 6.00 4.59 -2.19
C ALA A 54 5.80 3.52 -3.29
N LEU A 55 4.54 3.17 -3.57
CA LEU A 55 4.20 2.25 -4.67
C LEU A 55 4.58 2.82 -6.05
N GLY A 56 4.37 4.12 -6.25
CA GLY A 56 4.71 4.77 -7.50
C GLY A 56 6.20 4.72 -7.80
N LEU A 57 7.04 4.94 -6.78
CA LEU A 57 8.49 4.80 -6.88
C LEU A 57 8.89 3.36 -7.18
N MET A 58 8.34 2.38 -6.47
CA MET A 58 8.60 0.96 -6.67
C MET A 58 8.28 0.51 -8.11
N HIS A 59 7.08 0.87 -8.61
CA HIS A 59 6.66 0.52 -9.96
C HIS A 59 7.39 1.28 -11.07
N ASN A 60 7.98 2.45 -10.78
CA ASN A 60 8.82 3.18 -11.75
C ASN A 60 10.17 2.47 -12.00
N ILE A 61 10.66 1.69 -11.04
CA ILE A 61 11.87 0.88 -11.19
C ILE A 61 11.55 -0.59 -11.55
N ASP A 62 10.34 -0.84 -12.04
CA ASP A 62 9.85 -2.15 -12.47
C ASP A 62 9.85 -3.24 -11.39
N VAL A 63 9.87 -2.87 -10.11
CA VAL A 63 9.73 -3.84 -9.02
C VAL A 63 8.25 -4.09 -8.74
N ILE A 64 7.87 -5.36 -8.68
CA ILE A 64 6.56 -5.85 -8.23
C ILE A 64 6.77 -6.47 -6.86
N HIS A 65 5.95 -6.11 -5.88
CA HIS A 65 6.09 -6.64 -4.53
C HIS A 65 5.53 -8.05 -4.41
N GLY A 66 4.38 -8.32 -5.02
CA GLY A 66 3.77 -9.66 -5.08
C GLY A 66 2.99 -10.09 -3.84
N ASP A 67 3.06 -9.31 -2.75
CA ASP A 67 2.31 -9.55 -1.50
C ASP A 67 1.99 -8.22 -0.79
N LEU A 68 1.37 -7.29 -1.50
CA LEU A 68 0.98 -6.00 -0.91
C LEU A 68 -0.17 -6.15 0.07
N THR A 69 0.15 -6.14 1.37
CA THR A 69 -0.81 -6.08 2.47
C THR A 69 -0.56 -4.82 3.31
N THR A 70 -1.54 -4.40 4.11
CA THR A 70 -1.37 -3.27 5.05
C THR A 70 -0.40 -3.58 6.20
N SER A 71 -0.01 -4.85 6.38
CA SER A 71 1.01 -5.27 7.35
C SER A 71 2.43 -5.15 6.78
N ASN A 72 2.57 -5.23 5.45
CA ASN A 72 3.84 -5.06 4.73
C ASN A 72 4.16 -3.59 4.41
N LEU A 73 3.39 -2.67 4.99
CA LEU A 73 3.61 -1.23 4.91
C LEU A 73 3.83 -0.70 6.33
N LEU A 74 4.94 -0.01 6.56
CA LEU A 74 5.28 0.61 7.84
C LEU A 74 5.19 2.13 7.76
N MET A 75 4.65 2.75 8.80
CA MET A 75 4.72 4.19 9.07
C MET A 75 5.93 4.46 9.95
N ARG A 76 6.96 5.11 9.40
CA ARG A 76 8.16 5.47 10.16
C ARG A 76 7.84 6.56 11.19
N GLN A 77 8.28 6.37 12.43
CA GLN A 77 7.93 7.24 13.56
C GLN A 77 8.51 8.65 13.45
N ASP A 78 9.72 8.80 12.89
CA ASP A 78 10.46 10.05 12.82
C ASP A 78 9.92 11.04 11.77
N SER A 79 9.55 10.54 10.61
CA SER A 79 9.23 11.29 9.40
C SER A 79 7.78 11.14 8.99
N GLY A 80 7.08 10.12 9.50
CA GLY A 80 5.75 9.75 9.07
C GLY A 80 5.70 9.18 7.65
N SER A 81 6.85 8.84 7.05
CA SER A 81 6.90 8.26 5.71
C SER A 81 6.44 6.81 5.70
N VAL A 82 5.81 6.38 4.61
CA VAL A 82 5.49 4.97 4.38
C VAL A 82 6.69 4.25 3.79
N VAL A 83 7.04 3.10 4.36
CA VAL A 83 8.08 2.19 3.88
C VAL A 83 7.48 0.84 3.55
N LEU A 84 7.84 0.27 2.41
CA LEU A 84 7.48 -1.11 2.05
C LEU A 84 8.50 -2.08 2.65
N ILE A 85 8.02 -3.21 3.17
CA ILE A 85 8.84 -4.28 3.72
C ILE A 85 8.39 -5.62 3.15
N ASP A 86 9.17 -6.67 3.42
CA ASP A 86 8.86 -8.05 3.00
C ASP A 86 8.77 -8.25 1.47
N PHE A 87 9.92 -8.13 0.83
CA PHE A 87 10.09 -8.38 -0.60
C PHE A 87 10.29 -9.87 -0.94
N GLY A 88 9.87 -10.79 -0.07
CA GLY A 88 10.13 -12.24 -0.22
C GLY A 88 9.51 -12.87 -1.48
N LEU A 89 8.41 -12.29 -1.98
CA LEU A 89 7.73 -12.71 -3.23
C LEU A 89 7.92 -11.71 -4.38
N SER A 90 8.81 -10.74 -4.20
CA SER A 90 9.02 -9.69 -5.19
C SER A 90 9.77 -10.18 -6.42
N TYR A 91 9.56 -9.50 -7.55
CA TYR A 91 10.25 -9.75 -8.80
C TYR A 91 10.26 -8.50 -9.67
N VAL A 92 11.14 -8.48 -10.68
CA VAL A 92 11.23 -7.37 -11.64
C VAL A 92 10.36 -7.66 -12.84
N SER A 93 9.44 -6.75 -13.18
CA SER A 93 8.59 -6.82 -14.36
C SER A 93 8.19 -5.44 -14.89
N GLN A 94 8.36 -5.26 -16.20
CA GLN A 94 7.89 -4.08 -16.94
C GLN A 94 6.41 -4.17 -17.33
N LEU A 95 5.77 -5.33 -17.11
CA LEU A 95 4.41 -5.56 -17.55
C LEU A 95 3.42 -4.69 -16.76
N VAL A 96 2.61 -3.94 -17.51
CA VAL A 96 1.50 -3.15 -16.96
C VAL A 96 0.49 -4.04 -16.22
N GLU A 97 0.34 -5.30 -16.65
CA GLU A 97 -0.50 -6.30 -16.00
C GLU A 97 -0.04 -6.58 -14.56
N ASP A 98 1.25 -6.85 -14.36
CA ASP A 98 1.77 -7.24 -13.04
C ASP A 98 1.65 -6.09 -12.04
N LYS A 99 1.97 -4.86 -12.46
CA LYS A 99 1.78 -3.64 -11.66
C LYS A 99 0.31 -3.41 -11.29
N ALA A 100 -0.61 -3.71 -12.22
CA ALA A 100 -2.04 -3.59 -11.97
C ALA A 100 -2.56 -4.70 -11.04
N VAL A 101 -2.02 -5.91 -11.13
CA VAL A 101 -2.32 -7.01 -10.20
C VAL A 101 -1.81 -6.67 -8.81
N ASP A 102 -0.62 -6.10 -8.67
CA ASP A 102 -0.05 -5.71 -7.37
C ASP A 102 -0.94 -4.66 -6.67
N LEU A 103 -1.35 -3.61 -7.39
CA LEU A 103 -2.33 -2.63 -6.87
C LEU A 103 -3.66 -3.29 -6.48
N TYR A 104 -4.11 -4.28 -7.24
CA TYR A 104 -5.34 -5.01 -6.95
C TYR A 104 -5.22 -5.89 -5.69
N VAL A 105 -4.06 -6.50 -5.44
CA VAL A 105 -3.80 -7.23 -4.19
C VAL A 105 -3.91 -6.29 -3.00
N LEU A 106 -3.31 -5.10 -3.08
CA LEU A 106 -3.43 -4.10 -2.02
C LEU A 106 -4.88 -3.64 -1.82
N GLU A 107 -5.63 -3.39 -2.89
CA GLU A 107 -7.06 -3.04 -2.81
C GLU A 107 -7.83 -4.07 -2.00
N ARG A 108 -7.62 -5.36 -2.29
CA ARG A 108 -8.27 -6.48 -1.59
C ARG A 108 -7.84 -6.55 -0.13
N ALA A 109 -6.57 -6.32 0.17
CA ALA A 109 -6.09 -6.26 1.54
C ALA A 109 -6.84 -5.18 2.33
N PHE A 110 -6.94 -3.95 1.80
CA PHE A 110 -7.68 -2.86 2.42
C PHE A 110 -9.16 -3.22 2.67
N THR A 111 -9.88 -3.70 1.65
CA THR A 111 -11.30 -4.09 1.81
C THR A 111 -11.49 -5.18 2.86
N SER A 112 -10.50 -6.07 3.05
CA SER A 112 -10.58 -7.16 4.02
C SER A 112 -10.27 -6.74 5.46
N THR A 113 -9.31 -5.85 5.67
CA THR A 113 -8.81 -5.50 7.02
C THR A 113 -9.40 -4.20 7.55
N HIS A 114 -9.88 -3.31 6.68
CA HIS A 114 -10.38 -1.99 7.06
C HIS A 114 -11.72 -1.69 6.36
N PRO A 115 -12.87 -1.87 7.05
CA PRO A 115 -14.17 -1.50 6.51
C PRO A 115 -14.24 0.00 6.19
N ASN A 116 -14.99 0.37 5.14
CA ASN A 116 -15.27 1.77 4.76
C ASN A 116 -14.02 2.59 4.34
N THR A 117 -12.95 1.95 3.84
CA THR A 117 -11.74 2.64 3.35
C THR A 117 -11.69 2.82 1.83
N GLU A 118 -12.81 2.68 1.12
CA GLU A 118 -12.87 2.83 -0.33
C GLU A 118 -12.41 4.22 -0.78
N ALA A 119 -12.85 5.27 -0.06
CA ALA A 119 -12.44 6.64 -0.34
C ALA A 119 -10.93 6.84 -0.13
N MET A 120 -10.36 6.24 0.92
CA MET A 120 -8.92 6.27 1.18
C MET A 120 -8.15 5.55 0.07
N PHE A 121 -8.66 4.42 -0.44
CA PHE A 121 -8.00 3.70 -1.51
C PHE A 121 -7.96 4.50 -2.83
N GLU A 122 -9.02 5.23 -3.15
CA GLU A 122 -9.00 6.12 -4.31
C GLU A 122 -7.98 7.27 -4.15
N GLN A 123 -7.75 7.77 -2.92
CA GLN A 123 -6.67 8.72 -2.63
C GLN A 123 -5.28 8.10 -2.84
N ILE A 124 -5.10 6.81 -2.48
CA ILE A 124 -3.86 6.06 -2.77
C ILE A 124 -3.63 6.01 -4.29
N LEU A 125 -4.65 5.69 -5.08
CA LEU A 125 -4.55 5.63 -6.54
C LEU A 125 -4.26 6.99 -7.16
N GLU A 126 -4.80 8.07 -6.61
CA GLU A 126 -4.49 9.43 -7.05
C GLU A 126 -3.02 9.78 -6.79
N ALA A 127 -2.51 9.52 -5.58
CA ALA A 127 -1.12 9.76 -5.22
C ALA A 127 -0.15 8.89 -6.03
N TYR A 128 -0.51 7.62 -6.26
CA TYR A 128 0.18 6.73 -7.18
C TYR A 128 0.21 7.30 -8.61
N GLY A 129 -0.93 7.83 -9.06
CA GLY A 129 -1.08 8.49 -10.36
C GLY A 129 -0.10 9.63 -10.60
N LYS A 130 0.17 10.42 -9.54
CA LYS A 130 1.13 11.53 -9.54
C LYS A 130 2.58 11.08 -9.47
N SER A 131 2.84 9.91 -8.88
CA SER A 131 4.20 9.43 -8.57
C SER A 131 4.76 8.46 -9.62
N CYS A 132 3.90 7.71 -10.31
CA CYS A 132 4.30 6.76 -11.34
C CYS A 132 4.17 7.33 -12.76
N GLN A 133 5.24 7.26 -13.56
CA GLN A 133 5.29 7.86 -14.90
C GLN A 133 4.30 7.21 -15.88
N VAL A 134 4.12 5.89 -15.79
CA VAL A 134 3.23 5.10 -16.64
C VAL A 134 1.87 4.81 -15.99
N SER A 135 1.52 5.56 -14.93
CA SER A 135 0.34 5.33 -14.10
C SER A 135 -0.97 5.23 -14.89
N LYS A 136 -1.17 6.07 -15.93
CA LYS A 136 -2.40 6.06 -16.74
C LYS A 136 -2.68 4.69 -17.36
N GLN A 137 -1.66 4.00 -17.85
CA GLN A 137 -1.81 2.68 -18.47
C GLN A 137 -2.12 1.61 -17.41
N ILE A 138 -1.44 1.70 -16.27
CA ILE A 138 -1.60 0.78 -15.13
C ILE A 138 -3.00 0.93 -14.51
N LEU A 139 -3.46 2.15 -14.24
CA LEU A 139 -4.78 2.42 -13.68
C LEU A 139 -5.90 2.03 -14.65
N LYS A 140 -5.67 2.17 -15.97
CA LYS A 140 -6.60 1.63 -16.98
C LYS A 140 -6.65 0.11 -16.88
N ARG A 141 -5.50 -0.57 -16.82
CA ARG A 141 -5.44 -2.03 -16.70
C ARG A 141 -6.01 -2.56 -15.39
N LEU A 142 -5.85 -1.83 -14.29
CA LEU A 142 -6.44 -2.15 -12.98
C LEU A 142 -7.97 -2.31 -13.08
N LYS A 143 -8.66 -1.51 -13.91
CA LYS A 143 -10.11 -1.68 -14.14
C LYS A 143 -10.44 -3.06 -14.74
N ASP A 144 -9.63 -3.54 -15.68
CA ASP A 144 -9.80 -4.86 -16.30
C ASP A 144 -9.47 -5.99 -15.32
N VAL A 145 -8.44 -5.81 -14.48
CA VAL A 145 -8.10 -6.74 -13.39
C VAL A 145 -9.24 -6.84 -12.38
N ARG A 146 -9.77 -5.69 -11.90
CA ARG A 146 -10.94 -5.60 -11.00
C ARG A 146 -12.14 -6.40 -11.54
N MET A 147 -12.44 -6.25 -12.84
CA MET A 147 -13.55 -6.97 -13.50
C MET A 147 -13.35 -8.49 -13.50
N ARG A 148 -12.13 -8.97 -13.76
CA ARG A 148 -11.81 -10.41 -13.75
C ARG A 148 -11.82 -10.99 -12.32
N GLY A 149 -11.30 -10.25 -11.35
CA GLY A 149 -11.30 -10.66 -9.94
C GLY A 149 -12.71 -10.83 -9.36
N ARG A 150 -13.65 -9.91 -9.68
CA ARG A 150 -15.06 -10.02 -9.24
C ARG A 150 -15.76 -11.28 -9.76
N LYS A 151 -15.48 -11.69 -11.00
CA LYS A 151 -16.07 -12.91 -11.57
C LYS A 151 -15.62 -14.17 -10.82
N ARG A 152 -14.37 -14.21 -10.34
CA ARG A 152 -13.85 -15.33 -9.56
C ARG A 152 -14.45 -15.39 -8.15
N SER A 153 -14.74 -14.25 -7.54
CA SER A 153 -15.36 -14.19 -6.20
C SER A 153 -16.84 -14.61 -6.16
N MET A 154 -17.56 -14.60 -7.29
CA MET A 154 -18.97 -15.05 -7.37
C MET A 154 -19.12 -16.57 -7.59
N LEU A 155 -18.00 -17.28 -7.76
CA LEU A 155 -17.96 -18.73 -8.02
C LEU A 155 -17.38 -19.52 -6.83
N GLY A 156 -17.23 -18.87 -5.67
CA GLY A 156 -16.75 -19.47 -4.42
C GLY A 156 -17.83 -19.50 -3.36
#